data_AF-A0A963THU0-F1
#
_entry.id   AF-A0A963THU0-F1
#
_cell.length_a   1.000
_cell.length_b   1.000
_cell.length_c   1.000
_cell.angle_alpha   90.00
_cell.angle_beta   90.00
_cell.angle_gamma   90.00
#
_symmetry.space_group_name_H-M   'P 1'
#
loop_
_entity.id
_entity.type
_entity.pdbx_description
1 polymer ?
#
loop_
_entity_poly.entity_id
_entity_poly.type
_entity_poly.pdbx_seq_one_letter_code
_entity_poly.pdbx_strand_id
1 'polypeptide(L)' 'MSRRHAAEKREVLPDAKFGDRVLTKFMNNLMIDGKKSVAERIVYNALDRVEARLKRPPVEAFHEAL' A
#
# COMPACT_ATOMS: atom_id res chain seq x y z
N MET A 1 -21.86 -12.31 -7.54
CA MET A 1 -21.21 -12.98 -8.68
C MET A 1 -22.18 -12.94 -9.85
N SER A 2 -22.01 -12.00 -10.77
CA SER A 2 -22.88 -11.89 -11.94
C SER A 2 -22.22 -12.58 -13.12
N ARG A 3 -22.94 -13.50 -13.77
CA ARG A 3 -22.50 -14.15 -15.02
C ARG A 3 -22.64 -13.25 -16.25
N ARG A 4 -23.34 -12.11 -16.12
CA ARG A 4 -23.68 -11.21 -17.24
C ARG A 4 -23.22 -9.76 -17.06
N HIS A 5 -22.94 -9.33 -15.83
CA HIS A 5 -22.51 -7.96 -15.53
C HIS A 5 -21.11 -7.93 -14.92
N ALA A 6 -20.27 -7.02 -15.40
CA ALA A 6 -18.99 -6.73 -14.79
C ALA A 6 -19.21 -6.26 -13.34
N ALA A 7 -18.38 -6.76 -12.42
CA ALA A 7 -18.40 -6.28 -11.04
C ALA A 7 -17.87 -4.84 -10.98
N GLU A 8 -18.54 -4.00 -10.19
CA GLU A 8 -18.06 -2.65 -9.93
C GLU A 8 -16.70 -2.70 -9.23
N LYS A 9 -15.77 -1.88 -9.71
CA LYS A 9 -14.46 -1.74 -9.09
C LYS A 9 -14.64 -1.00 -7.76
N ARG A 10 -14.25 -1.65 -6.67
CA ARG A 10 -14.25 -1.01 -5.35
C ARG A 10 -13.18 0.08 -5.32
N GLU A 11 -13.57 1.28 -4.93
CA GLU A 11 -12.61 2.35 -4.68
C GLU A 11 -11.84 2.09 -3.40
N VAL A 12 -10.54 2.41 -3.43
CA VAL A 12 -9.65 2.26 -2.29
C VAL A 12 -9.33 3.66 -1.79
N LEU A 13 -9.50 3.86 -0.49
CA LEU A 13 -9.11 5.11 0.16
C LEU A 13 -7.59 5.31 0.07
N PRO A 14 -7.10 6.56 0.00
CA PRO A 14 -5.68 6.84 0.05
C PRO A 14 -5.07 6.49 1.42
N ASP A 15 -3.76 6.31 1.44
CA ASP A 15 -3.01 6.00 2.66
C ASP A 15 -3.09 7.15 3.67
N ALA A 16 -3.17 6.83 4.97
CA ALA A 16 -3.32 7.83 6.01
C ALA A 16 -2.05 8.68 6.23
N LYS A 17 -0.86 8.13 5.98
CA LYS A 17 0.43 8.81 6.21
C LYS A 17 0.90 9.57 4.97
N PHE A 18 0.80 8.96 3.81
CA PHE A 18 1.36 9.48 2.55
C PHE A 18 0.31 9.89 1.52
N GLY A 19 -0.98 9.65 1.76
CA GLY A 19 -2.05 10.00 0.81
C GLY A 19 -2.06 9.15 -0.46
N ASP A 20 -1.28 8.07 -0.53
CA ASP A 20 -1.05 7.31 -1.74
C ASP A 20 -2.01 6.11 -1.88
N ARG A 21 -2.65 6.00 -3.04
CA ARG A 21 -3.62 4.92 -3.34
C ARG A 21 -2.93 3.59 -3.71
N VAL A 22 -1.75 3.65 -4.32
CA VAL A 22 -0.98 2.46 -4.70
C VAL A 22 -0.41 1.79 -3.46
N LEU A 23 0.12 2.58 -2.53
CA LEU A 23 0.61 2.10 -1.23
C LEU A 23 -0.51 1.42 -0.44
N THR A 24 -1.72 1.99 -0.43
CA THR A 24 -2.88 1.36 0.23
C THR A 24 -3.25 0.03 -0.41
N LYS A 25 -3.23 -0.06 -1.74
CA LYS A 25 -3.45 -1.34 -2.45
C LYS A 25 -2.37 -2.37 -2.10
N PHE A 26 -1.11 -1.94 -2.03
CA PHE A 26 0.00 -2.79 -1.63
C PHE A 26 -0.18 -3.32 -0.19
N MET A 27 -0.54 -2.44 0.75
CA MET A 27 -0.85 -2.83 2.13
C MET A 27 -1.99 -3.84 2.20
N ASN A 28 -3.07 -3.63 1.43
CA ASN A 28 -4.20 -4.56 1.38
C ASN A 28 -3.81 -5.94 0.83
N ASN A 29 -2.88 -6.00 -0.13
CA ASN A 29 -2.38 -7.26 -0.68
C ASN A 29 -1.41 -7.97 0.27
N LEU A 30 -0.63 -7.22 1.05
CA LEU A 30 0.30 -7.76 2.06
C LEU A 30 -0.43 -8.24 3.33
N MET A 31 -1.62 -7.72 3.59
CA MET A 31 -2.40 -8.01 4.79
C MET A 31 -2.88 -9.46 4.85
N ILE A 32 -2.54 -10.15 5.95
CA ILE A 32 -3.00 -11.51 6.25
C ILE A 32 -4.05 -11.45 7.37
N ASP A 33 -5.09 -12.27 7.27
CA ASP A 33 -6.22 -12.33 8.22
C ASP A 33 -6.95 -11.00 8.48
N GLY A 34 -6.87 -10.03 7.55
CA GLY A 34 -7.47 -8.71 7.74
C GLY A 34 -6.77 -7.83 8.79
N LYS A 35 -5.55 -8.18 9.21
CA LYS A 35 -4.78 -7.45 10.24
C LYS A 35 -4.15 -6.17 9.69
N LYS A 36 -4.96 -5.14 9.45
CA LYS A 36 -4.54 -3.89 8.80
C LYS A 36 -3.44 -3.14 9.56
N SER A 37 -3.61 -2.95 10.87
CA SER A 37 -2.61 -2.28 11.70
C SER A 37 -1.24 -2.97 11.68
N VAL A 38 -1.21 -4.31 11.58
CA VAL A 38 0.04 -5.07 11.47
C VAL A 38 0.69 -4.83 10.11
N ALA A 39 -0.09 -4.87 9.02
CA ALA A 39 0.40 -4.62 7.67
C ALA A 39 0.95 -3.20 7.51
N GLU A 40 0.23 -2.19 8.00
CA GLU A 40 0.66 -0.78 8.02
C GLU A 40 2.01 -0.63 8.74
N ARG A 41 2.12 -1.19 9.94
CA ARG A 41 3.37 -1.15 10.71
C ARG A 41 4.54 -1.79 9.96
N ILE A 42 4.33 -2.93 9.31
CA ILE A 42 5.38 -3.60 8.53
C ILE A 42 5.83 -2.70 7.36
N VAL A 43 4.89 -2.15 6.61
CA VAL A 43 5.18 -1.32 5.42
C VAL A 43 5.88 -0.02 5.82
N TYR A 44 5.38 0.71 6.82
CA TYR A 44 6.01 1.94 7.26
C TYR A 44 7.43 1.70 7.81
N ASN A 45 7.61 0.66 8.63
CA ASN A 45 8.95 0.29 9.11
C ASN A 45 9.90 -0.08 7.95
N ALA A 46 9.39 -0.69 6.88
CA ALA A 46 10.19 -0.98 5.69
C ALA A 46 10.55 0.30 4.93
N LEU A 47 9.61 1.23 4.77
CA LEU A 47 9.86 2.54 4.13
C LEU A 47 10.90 3.36 4.92
N ASP A 48 10.83 3.37 6.26
CA ASP A 48 11.81 4.05 7.10
C ASP A 48 13.23 3.46 6.91
N ARG A 49 13.35 2.14 6.73
CA ARG A 49 14.64 1.48 6.41
C ARG A 49 15.16 1.83 5.02
N VAL A 50 14.27 2.00 4.05
CA VAL A 50 14.61 2.40 2.68
C VAL A 50 15.11 3.85 2.68
N GLU A 51 14.41 4.73 3.38
CA GLU A 51 14.80 6.14 3.55
C GLU A 51 16.19 6.26 4.18
N ALA A 52 16.46 5.50 5.25
CA ALA A 52 17.77 5.49 5.90
C ALA A 52 18.92 5.06 4.97
N ARG A 53 18.64 4.18 3.99
CA ARG A 53 19.65 3.66 3.04
C ARG A 53 19.84 4.55 1.82
N LEU A 54 18.75 4.99 1.20
CA LEU A 54 18.75 5.73 -0.06
C LEU A 54 18.79 7.24 0.13
N LYS A 55 18.51 7.75 1.34
CA LYS A 55 18.46 9.18 1.68
C LYS A 55 17.58 10.01 0.74
N ARG A 56 16.51 9.41 0.22
CA ARG A 56 15.53 10.03 -0.65
C ARG A 56 14.12 9.61 -0.22
N PRO A 57 13.07 10.34 -0.63
CA PRO A 57 11.70 10.03 -0.23
C PRO A 57 11.35 8.56 -0.53
N PRO A 58 10.92 7.78 0.48
CA PRO A 58 10.76 6.34 0.31
C PRO A 58 9.56 5.99 -0.58
N VAL A 59 8.56 6.87 -0.68
CA VAL A 59 7.40 6.70 -1.57
C VAL A 59 7.81 6.82 -3.04
N GLU A 60 8.70 7.76 -3.39
CA GLU A 60 9.21 7.88 -4.76
C GLU A 60 10.02 6.65 -5.15
N ALA A 61 10.90 6.19 -4.24
CA ALA A 61 11.67 4.97 -4.45
C ALA A 61 10.79 3.72 -4.59
N PHE A 62 9.66 3.69 -3.88
CA PHE A 62 8.66 2.62 -3.99
C PHE A 62 7.98 2.62 -5.36
N HIS A 63 7.57 3.80 -5.87
CA HIS A 63 6.96 3.93 -7.19
C HIS A 63 7.92 3.65 -8.34
N GLU A 64 9.19 4.00 -8.21
CA GLU A 64 10.23 3.68 -9.21
C GLU A 64 10.48 2.17 -9.33
N ALA A 65 10.25 1.41 -8.26
CA ALA A 65 10.53 -0.02 -8.20
C ALA A 65 9.34 -0.92 -8.57
N LEU A 66 8.17 -0.33 -8.86
CA LEU A 66 6.88 -1.01 -9.04
C LEU A 66 6.60 -1.37 -10.50
#